data_AF-A0ABD5UXI1-F1
#
_entry.id   AF-A0ABD5UXI1-F1
#
_cell.length_a   1.000
_cell.length_b   1.000
_cell.length_c   1.000
_cell.angle_alpha   90.00
_cell.angle_beta   90.00
_cell.angle_gamma   90.00
#
_symmetry.space_group_name_H-M   'P 1'
#
loop_
_entity.id
_entity.type
_entity.pdbx_description
1 polymer ?
#
loop_
_entity_poly.entity_id
_entity_poly.type
_entity_poly.pdbx_seq_one_letter_code
_entity_poly.pdbx_strand_id
1 'polypeptide(L)'
;MQGRTRFQKMVFLLQQQLETDSSISTYDFEAYDYGPFSKGLYDDLDDLIDRGLVEETREEFDEDKALYEYELTEKGRDLAKRFEDLKETNQVLNLSEELKDEFNQKDLSEVLDFVYSEYPEYTENSVLR
;
A
#
# COMPACT_ATOMS: atom_id res chain seq x y z
N MET A 1 5.43 5.64 -10.47
CA MET A 1 4.99 4.36 -9.88
C MET A 1 3.48 4.35 -9.69
N GLN A 2 2.79 3.26 -10.07
CA GLN A 2 1.34 3.04 -9.87
C GLN A 2 0.96 2.98 -8.38
N GLY A 3 0.88 4.15 -7.73
CA GLY A 3 0.78 4.35 -6.28
C GLY A 3 -0.46 3.76 -5.63
N ARG A 4 -1.65 3.89 -6.22
CA ARG A 4 -2.91 3.35 -5.64
C ARG A 4 -2.90 1.85 -5.41
N THR A 5 -2.75 1.09 -6.48
CA THR A 5 -2.79 -0.37 -6.41
C THR A 5 -1.60 -0.89 -5.62
N ARG A 6 -0.40 -0.31 -5.82
CA ARG A 6 0.81 -0.72 -5.11
C ARG A 6 0.70 -0.50 -3.60
N PHE A 7 0.19 0.65 -3.16
CA PHE A 7 0.02 0.95 -1.74
C PHE A 7 -0.91 -0.04 -1.05
N GLN A 8 -2.06 -0.35 -1.67
CA GLN A 8 -2.98 -1.38 -1.18
C GLN A 8 -2.30 -2.74 -1.00
N LYS A 9 -1.46 -3.15 -1.98
CA LYS A 9 -0.73 -4.42 -1.87
C LYS A 9 0.36 -4.39 -0.81
N MET A 10 1.11 -3.30 -0.69
CA MET A 10 2.17 -3.18 0.31
C MET A 10 1.61 -3.23 1.74
N VAL A 11 0.49 -2.55 2.00
CA VAL A 11 -0.16 -2.59 3.33
C VAL A 11 -0.77 -3.97 3.60
N PHE A 12 -1.35 -4.61 2.58
CA PHE A 12 -1.80 -6.00 2.70
C PHE A 12 -0.65 -6.94 3.08
N LEU A 13 0.46 -6.90 2.35
CA LEU A 13 1.63 -7.74 2.62
C LEU A 13 2.23 -7.47 4.02
N LEU A 14 2.29 -6.21 4.43
CA LEU A 14 2.71 -5.81 5.77
C LEU A 14 1.81 -6.45 6.84
N GLN A 15 0.49 -6.40 6.64
CA GLN A 15 -0.46 -7.01 7.57
C GLN A 15 -0.34 -8.53 7.61
N GLN A 16 -0.13 -9.19 6.48
CA GLN A 16 0.09 -10.64 6.43
C GLN A 16 1.40 -11.03 7.10
N GLN A 17 2.48 -10.25 6.97
CA GLN A 17 3.74 -10.52 7.68
C GLN A 17 3.67 -10.23 9.18
N LEU A 18 2.78 -9.32 9.58
CA LEU A 18 2.52 -8.99 10.98
C LEU A 18 1.61 -10.00 11.71
N GLU A 19 1.09 -10.99 10.97
CA GLU A 19 0.13 -12.10 11.19
C GLU A 19 -0.48 -12.42 12.58
N THR A 20 -0.15 -11.74 13.68
CA THR A 20 -0.60 -12.14 15.02
C THR A 20 -0.52 -11.06 16.11
N ASP A 21 -0.13 -9.82 15.82
CA ASP A 21 -0.18 -8.78 16.86
C ASP A 21 -1.54 -8.07 16.90
N SER A 22 -2.43 -8.60 17.76
CA SER A 22 -3.76 -8.04 18.03
C SER A 22 -3.78 -6.59 18.56
N SER A 23 -2.62 -6.01 18.87
CA SER A 23 -2.51 -4.59 19.27
C SER A 23 -2.43 -3.64 18.08
N ILE A 24 -2.25 -4.15 16.86
CA ILE A 24 -2.15 -3.35 15.64
C ILE A 24 -3.54 -3.24 15.00
N SER A 25 -3.93 -2.01 14.66
CA SER A 25 -5.15 -1.78 13.88
C SER A 25 -4.99 -2.41 12.51
N THR A 26 -5.86 -3.36 12.18
CA THR A 26 -5.87 -4.06 10.91
C THR A 26 -6.90 -3.48 9.95
N TYR A 27 -6.64 -3.60 8.65
CA TYR A 27 -7.60 -3.33 7.59
C TYR A 27 -8.28 -4.62 7.14
N ASP A 28 -9.58 -4.56 6.91
CA ASP A 28 -10.32 -5.65 6.28
C ASP A 28 -10.04 -5.62 4.77
N PHE A 29 -9.39 -6.66 4.25
CA PHE A 29 -9.15 -6.83 2.82
C PHE A 29 -10.10 -7.85 2.23
N GLU A 30 -10.59 -7.56 1.02
CA GLU A 30 -11.43 -8.44 0.23
C GLU A 30 -10.84 -8.65 -1.18
N ALA A 31 -11.17 -9.78 -1.80
CA ALA A 31 -10.76 -10.09 -3.16
C ALA A 31 -11.46 -9.18 -4.17
N TYR A 32 -10.69 -8.44 -4.97
CA TYR A 32 -11.22 -7.49 -5.96
C TYR A 32 -10.57 -7.69 -7.34
N ASP A 33 -10.94 -6.84 -8.30
CA ASP A 33 -10.53 -6.89 -9.72
C ASP A 33 -9.01 -6.94 -9.97
N TYR A 34 -8.20 -6.56 -8.98
CA TYR A 34 -6.74 -6.52 -9.07
C TYR A 34 -6.06 -7.11 -7.83
N GLY A 35 -6.71 -8.04 -7.13
CA GLY A 35 -6.22 -8.64 -5.89
C GLY A 35 -6.84 -8.03 -4.62
N PRO A 36 -6.19 -8.14 -3.45
CA PRO A 36 -6.72 -7.67 -2.17
C PRO A 36 -6.93 -6.15 -2.14
N PHE A 37 -8.11 -5.72 -1.72
CA PHE A 37 -8.49 -4.32 -1.59
C PHE A 37 -9.11 -4.06 -0.22
N SER A 38 -8.77 -2.93 0.40
CA SER A 38 -9.45 -2.46 1.60
C SER A 38 -10.02 -1.07 1.38
N LYS A 39 -11.33 -0.94 1.59
CA LYS A 39 -12.01 0.36 1.58
C LYS A 39 -11.53 1.24 2.74
N GLY A 40 -11.31 0.69 3.93
CA GLY A 40 -10.81 1.47 5.07
C GLY A 40 -9.46 2.12 4.77
N LEU A 41 -8.55 1.37 4.14
CA LEU A 41 -7.25 1.91 3.72
C LEU A 41 -7.39 2.96 2.61
N TYR A 42 -8.37 2.80 1.73
CA TYR A 42 -8.67 3.79 0.70
C TYR A 42 -9.18 5.10 1.32
N ASP A 43 -10.15 5.00 2.22
CA ASP A 43 -10.75 6.15 2.91
C ASP A 43 -9.69 6.90 3.75
N ASP A 44 -8.81 6.18 4.47
CA ASP A 44 -7.72 6.79 5.24
C ASP A 44 -6.70 7.51 4.34
N LEU A 45 -6.46 7.00 3.13
CA LEU A 45 -5.57 7.64 2.17
C LEU A 45 -6.17 8.92 1.59
N ASP A 46 -7.48 8.91 1.27
CA ASP A 46 -8.23 10.10 0.87
C ASP A 46 -8.19 11.16 1.99
N ASP A 47 -8.35 10.77 3.26
CA ASP A 47 -8.21 11.66 4.41
C ASP A 47 -6.79 12.27 4.52
N LEU A 48 -5.74 11.49 4.23
CA LEU A 48 -4.36 12.00 4.22
C LEU A 48 -4.13 13.01 3.09
N ILE A 49 -4.76 12.81 1.93
CA ILE A 49 -4.74 13.74 0.79
C ILE A 49 -5.46 15.03 1.16
N ASP A 50 -6.67 14.94 1.70
CA ASP A 50 -7.47 16.09 2.13
C ASP A 50 -6.76 16.92 3.21
N ARG A 51 -5.98 16.27 4.07
CA ARG A 51 -5.16 16.94 5.10
C ARG A 51 -3.86 17.55 4.55
N GLY A 52 -3.56 17.35 3.26
CA GLY A 52 -2.35 17.79 2.59
C GLY A 52 -1.09 17.10 3.09
N LEU A 53 -1.20 15.86 3.57
CA LEU A 53 -0.08 15.03 4.02
C LEU A 53 0.44 14.13 2.88
N VAL A 54 -0.45 13.74 1.97
CA VAL A 54 -0.14 13.01 0.74
C VAL A 54 -0.59 13.86 -0.43
N GLU A 55 0.17 13.83 -1.52
CA GLU A 55 -0.21 14.38 -2.82
C GLU A 55 -0.46 13.23 -3.78
N GLU A 56 -1.52 13.38 -4.58
CA GLU A 56 -1.86 12.46 -5.65
C GLU A 56 -1.55 13.10 -7.01
N THR A 57 -0.79 12.39 -7.84
CA THR A 57 -0.61 12.75 -9.25
C THR A 57 -1.31 11.72 -10.12
N ARG A 58 -2.18 12.19 -11.01
CA ARG A 58 -2.81 11.36 -12.03
C ARG A 58 -2.01 11.42 -13.33
N GLU A 59 -1.56 10.27 -13.81
CA GLU A 59 -0.93 10.11 -15.11
C GLU A 59 -1.85 9.33 -16.05
N GLU A 60 -2.09 9.85 -17.25
CA GLU A 60 -2.80 9.10 -18.29
C GLU A 60 -1.86 8.04 -18.88
N PHE A 61 -2.30 6.78 -18.88
CA PHE A 61 -1.48 5.65 -19.29
C PHE A 61 -2.02 4.94 -20.54
N ASP A 62 -3.34 4.96 -20.76
CA ASP A 62 -4.00 4.45 -21.97
C ASP A 62 -5.32 5.22 -22.21
N GLU A 63 -5.96 5.04 -23.37
CA GLU A 63 -7.15 5.79 -23.82
C GLU A 63 -8.28 5.84 -22.77
N ASP A 64 -8.36 4.83 -21.88
CA ASP A 64 -9.33 4.76 -20.77
C ASP A 64 -8.69 4.46 -19.40
N LYS A 65 -7.36 4.46 -19.28
CA LYS A 65 -6.66 4.07 -18.04
C LYS A 65 -5.80 5.21 -17.51
N ALA A 66 -5.99 5.52 -16.23
CA ALA A 66 -5.15 6.45 -15.50
C ALA A 66 -4.43 5.74 -14.36
N LEU A 67 -3.18 6.12 -14.16
CA LEU A 67 -2.37 5.75 -13.01
C LEU A 67 -2.42 6.88 -12.00
N TYR A 68 -2.40 6.50 -10.73
CA TYR A 68 -2.39 7.43 -9.62
C TYR A 68 -1.14 7.17 -8.83
N GLU A 69 -0.28 8.18 -8.73
CA GLU A 69 0.96 8.16 -7.97
C GLU A 69 0.75 8.91 -6.66
N TYR A 70 1.35 8.40 -5.59
CA TYR A 70 1.25 9.00 -4.27
C TYR A 70 2.61 9.35 -3.73
N GLU A 71 2.74 10.58 -3.25
CA GLU A 71 3.94 11.04 -2.59
C GLU A 71 3.59 11.76 -1.29
N LEU A 72 4.43 11.60 -0.26
CA LEU A 72 4.30 12.44 0.93
C LEU A 72 4.60 13.88 0.54
N THR A 73 3.78 14.82 1.02
CA THR A 73 4.12 16.25 0.96
C THR A 73 5.26 16.57 1.92
N GLU A 74 5.80 17.78 1.89
CA GLU A 74 6.77 18.23 2.91
C GLU A 74 6.19 18.10 4.33
N LYS A 75 4.93 18.51 4.52
CA LYS A 75 4.19 18.35 5.77
C LYS A 75 4.03 16.88 6.18
N GLY A 76 3.73 16.01 5.21
CA GLY A 76 3.65 14.57 5.43
C GLY A 76 4.98 13.97 5.87
N ARG A 77 6.08 14.36 5.21
CA ARG A 77 7.45 13.94 5.58
C ARG A 77 7.84 14.40 6.97
N ASP A 78 7.55 15.65 7.32
CA ASP A 78 7.85 16.16 8.66
C ASP A 78 7.03 15.47 9.74
N LEU A 79 5.77 15.14 9.46
CA LEU A 79 4.96 14.33 10.36
C LEU A 79 5.53 12.92 10.51
N ALA A 80 5.89 12.27 9.40
CA ALA A 80 6.49 10.93 9.40
C ALA A 80 7.82 10.88 10.19
N LYS A 81 8.68 11.90 10.03
CA LYS A 81 9.95 12.05 10.79
C LYS A 81 9.75 12.02 12.29
N ARG A 82 8.64 12.58 12.80
CA ARG A 82 8.33 12.56 14.24
C ARG A 82 8.06 11.17 14.80
N PHE A 83 7.79 10.19 13.92
CA PHE A 83 7.63 8.80 14.28
C PHE A 83 8.91 7.98 14.05
N GLU A 84 9.96 8.55 13.44
CA GLU A 84 11.22 7.82 13.21
C GLU A 84 11.93 7.45 14.50
N ASP A 85 11.81 8.28 15.54
CA ASP A 85 12.36 7.99 16.87
C ASP A 85 11.70 6.78 17.54
N LEU A 86 10.57 6.29 17.00
CA LEU A 86 9.89 5.09 17.51
C LEU A 86 10.30 3.82 16.77
N LYS A 87 11.07 3.90 15.67
CA LYS A 87 11.44 2.78 14.79
C LYS A 87 12.02 1.58 15.55
N GLU A 88 13.02 1.81 16.40
CA GLU A 88 13.70 0.73 17.13
C GLU A 88 12.76 -0.09 18.04
N THR A 89 11.63 0.49 18.44
CA THR A 89 10.65 -0.16 19.32
C THR A 89 9.34 -0.51 18.63
N ASN A 90 9.18 -0.14 17.36
CA ASN A 90 7.94 -0.29 16.62
C ASN A 90 8.12 -1.26 15.46
N GLN A 91 7.64 -2.49 15.65
CA GLN A 91 7.72 -3.57 14.67
C GLN A 91 7.07 -3.21 13.33
N VAL A 92 6.00 -2.42 13.33
CA VAL A 92 5.33 -1.95 12.10
C VAL A 92 6.28 -1.09 11.27
N LEU A 93 7.01 -0.17 11.92
CA LEU A 93 7.94 0.71 11.20
C LEU A 93 9.12 -0.06 10.62
N ASN A 94 9.67 -1.03 11.35
CA ASN A 94 10.78 -1.86 10.85
C ASN A 94 10.35 -2.71 9.65
N LEU A 95 9.22 -3.43 9.75
CA LEU A 95 8.70 -4.22 8.63
C LEU A 95 8.28 -3.33 7.44
N SER A 96 7.79 -2.12 7.70
CA SER A 96 7.51 -1.15 6.64
C SER A 96 8.78 -0.75 5.88
N GLU A 97 9.93 -0.65 6.56
CA GLU A 97 11.22 -0.38 5.91
C GLU A 97 11.71 -1.60 5.10
N GLU A 98 11.66 -2.80 5.69
CA GLU A 98 12.05 -4.03 5.01
C GLU A 98 11.22 -4.26 3.73
N LEU A 99 9.89 -4.12 3.80
CA LEU A 99 9.01 -4.23 2.65
C LEU A 99 9.25 -3.13 1.61
N LYS A 100 9.55 -1.90 2.07
CA LYS A 100 9.94 -0.84 1.13
C LYS A 100 11.21 -1.21 0.40
N ASP A 101 12.22 -1.74 1.07
CA ASP A 101 13.49 -2.11 0.44
C ASP A 101 13.33 -3.30 -0.53
N GLU A 102 12.51 -4.28 -0.16
CA GLU A 102 12.19 -5.45 -0.99
C GLU A 102 11.38 -5.09 -2.24
N PHE A 103 10.34 -4.27 -2.09
CA PHE A 103 9.38 -4.02 -3.15
C PHE A 103 9.58 -2.70 -3.88
N ASN A 104 10.39 -1.74 -3.42
CA ASN A 104 10.68 -0.48 -4.16
C ASN A 104 11.47 -0.68 -5.43
N GLN A 105 12.20 -1.79 -5.55
CA GLN A 105 12.95 -2.10 -6.76
C GLN A 105 12.15 -2.96 -7.74
N LYS A 106 10.95 -3.39 -7.34
CA LYS A 106 10.07 -4.25 -8.13
C LYS A 106 9.02 -3.44 -8.86
N ASP A 107 8.76 -3.82 -10.11
CA ASP A 107 7.66 -3.26 -10.88
C ASP A 107 6.30 -3.72 -10.30
N LEU A 108 5.21 -2.97 -10.56
CA LEU A 108 3.89 -3.36 -10.01
C LEU A 108 3.51 -4.78 -10.44
N SER A 109 3.84 -5.19 -11.66
CA SER A 109 3.57 -6.54 -12.14
C SER A 109 4.22 -7.60 -11.25
N GLU A 110 5.45 -7.39 -10.79
CA GLU A 110 6.13 -8.35 -9.90
C GLU A 110 5.49 -8.40 -8.51
N VAL A 111 5.00 -7.25 -8.01
CA VAL A 111 4.24 -7.19 -6.74
C VAL A 111 2.93 -7.97 -6.88
N LEU A 112 2.23 -7.79 -8.00
CA LEU A 112 0.98 -8.49 -8.29
C LEU A 112 1.22 -9.99 -8.46
N ASP A 113 2.23 -10.40 -9.22
CA ASP A 113 2.60 -11.80 -9.41
C ASP A 113 2.92 -12.49 -8.08
N PHE A 114 3.62 -11.79 -7.18
CA PHE A 114 3.89 -12.28 -5.82
C PHE A 114 2.59 -12.48 -5.03
N VAL A 115 1.74 -11.45 -4.96
CA VAL A 115 0.45 -11.53 -4.26
C VAL A 115 -0.42 -12.64 -4.86
N TYR A 116 -0.39 -12.83 -6.18
CA TYR A 116 -1.21 -13.84 -6.85
C TYR A 116 -0.70 -15.26 -6.65
N SER A 117 0.60 -15.44 -6.48
CA SER A 117 1.20 -16.73 -6.21
C SER A 117 1.01 -17.16 -4.76
N GLU A 118 1.19 -16.22 -3.82
CA GLU A 118 1.17 -16.51 -2.37
C GLU A 118 -0.24 -16.46 -1.76
N TYR A 119 -1.14 -15.63 -2.31
CA TYR A 119 -2.49 -15.40 -1.77
C TYR A 119 -3.58 -15.56 -2.85
N PRO A 120 -3.70 -16.75 -3.47
CA PRO A 120 -4.58 -16.98 -4.62
C PRO A 120 -6.06 -16.70 -4.31
N GLU A 121 -6.51 -16.86 -3.06
CA GLU A 121 -7.88 -16.59 -2.63
C GLU A 121 -8.30 -15.11 -2.79
N TYR A 122 -7.34 -14.18 -2.84
CA TYR A 122 -7.62 -12.76 -3.07
C TYR A 122 -7.63 -12.38 -4.55
N THR A 123 -7.46 -13.36 -5.45
CA THR A 123 -7.26 -13.14 -6.90
C THR A 123 -8.36 -13.70 -7.79
N GLU A 124 -9.38 -14.33 -7.21
CA GLU A 124 -10.41 -15.04 -7.97
C GLU A 124 -11.20 -14.14 -8.95
N ASN A 125 -11.26 -12.83 -8.69
CA ASN A 125 -11.93 -11.83 -9.53
C ASN A 125 -10.99 -11.03 -10.44
N SER A 126 -9.71 -11.39 -10.53
CA SER A 126 -8.72 -10.57 -11.25
C SER A 126 -9.01 -10.48 -12.76
N VAL A 127 -9.19 -9.26 -13.28
CA VAL A 127 -9.53 -8.98 -14.69
C VAL A 127 -8.28 -9.06 -15.60
N LEU A 128 -7.09 -9.12 -15.02
CA LEU A 128 -5.81 -9.29 -15.72
C LEU A 128 -5.44 -10.78 -15.72
N ARG A 129 -5.85 -11.51 -16.77
CA ARG A 129 -5.31 -12.83 -17.14
C ARG A 129 -4.83 -12.83 -18.57
#